data_AF-A0A3L8RY89-F1
#
_entry.id   AF-A0A3L8RY89-F1
#
_cell.length_a   1.000
_cell.length_b   1.000
_cell.length_c   1.000
_cell.angle_alpha   90.00
_cell.angle_beta   90.00
_cell.angle_gamma   90.00
#
_symmetry.space_group_name_H-M   'P 1'
#
loop_
_entity.id
_entity.type
_entity.pdbx_description
1 polymer ?
#
loop_
_entity_poly.entity_id
_entity_poly.type
_entity_poly.pdbx_seq_one_letter_code
_entity_poly.pdbx_strand_id
1 'polypeptide(L)'
;MRLCQALPCSGQVRGLCGTFNGDQRDEFTTPEGDVEPGVAAFANAFRAAGACPALGPGIPDPCDGFPGSRERAEAACAVLMGPAFQVRTPRGAGGDR
;
A
#
# COMPACT_ATOMS: atom_id res chain seq x y z
N MET A 1 7.40 9.19 7.03
CA MET A 1 8.36 8.37 6.25
C MET A 1 9.73 9.00 6.01
N ARG A 2 9.84 10.26 5.54
CA ARG A 2 11.15 10.85 5.17
C ARG A 2 12.19 10.89 6.32
N LEU A 3 11.74 10.91 7.57
CA LEU A 3 12.63 10.86 8.75
C LEU A 3 13.28 9.47 8.94
N CYS A 4 12.57 8.37 8.68
CA CYS A 4 13.09 7.01 8.89
C CYS A 4 14.10 6.58 7.82
N GLN A 5 14.13 7.22 6.65
CA GLN A 5 15.13 6.93 5.61
C GLN A 5 16.56 7.34 6.01
N ALA A 6 16.70 8.23 7.00
CA ALA A 6 17.99 8.77 7.45
C ALA A 6 18.39 8.31 8.87
N LEU A 7 17.60 7.44 9.51
CA LEU A 7 17.78 6.95 10.89
C LEU A 7 17.62 5.42 10.93
N PRO A 8 18.22 4.70 11.91
CA PRO A 8 18.21 3.24 11.98
C PRO A 8 16.87 2.67 12.49
N CYS A 9 15.75 3.10 11.90
CA CYS A 9 14.40 2.69 12.31
C CYS A 9 13.92 1.38 11.64
N SER A 10 14.77 0.75 10.82
CA SER A 10 14.46 -0.49 10.11
C SER A 10 14.11 -1.61 11.09
N GLY A 11 12.90 -2.14 10.99
CA GLY A 11 12.37 -3.17 11.90
C GLY A 11 12.07 -2.68 13.32
N GLN A 12 12.23 -1.38 13.60
CA GLN A 12 11.95 -0.79 14.92
C GLN A 12 10.59 -0.09 15.00
N VAL A 13 9.95 0.14 13.84
CA VAL A 13 8.63 0.75 13.76
C VAL A 13 7.60 -0.32 13.46
N ARG A 14 6.38 -0.11 13.94
CA ARG A 14 5.17 -0.85 13.55
C ARG A 14 4.04 0.14 13.46
N GLY A 15 3.24 0.05 12.42
CA GLY A 15 2.21 1.03 12.11
C GLY A 15 1.52 0.65 10.81
N LEU A 16 0.52 1.43 10.42
CA LEU A 16 -0.15 1.28 9.11
C LEU A 16 0.81 1.43 7.90
N CYS A 17 2.04 1.90 8.14
CA CYS A 17 3.10 2.01 7.14
C CYS A 17 4.07 0.80 7.14
N GLY A 18 3.76 -0.26 7.89
CA GLY A 18 4.60 -1.46 8.02
C GLY A 18 5.78 -1.31 8.97
N THR A 19 6.76 -2.21 8.79
CA THR A 19 7.93 -2.39 9.67
C THR A 19 9.17 -1.63 9.21
N PHE A 20 9.15 -1.09 7.99
CA PHE A 20 10.25 -0.37 7.36
C PHE A 20 11.56 -1.18 7.26
N ASN A 21 11.51 -2.51 7.24
CA ASN A 21 12.69 -3.37 7.11
C ASN A 21 13.04 -3.76 5.66
N GLY A 22 12.18 -3.41 4.70
CA GLY A 22 12.35 -3.72 3.28
C GLY A 22 11.73 -5.05 2.83
N ASP A 23 11.09 -5.79 3.73
CA ASP A 23 10.36 -7.02 3.40
C ASP A 23 8.85 -6.74 3.32
N GLN A 24 8.32 -6.65 2.11
CA GLN A 24 6.88 -6.42 1.88
C GLN A 24 5.99 -7.52 2.46
N ARG A 25 6.53 -8.72 2.72
CA ARG A 25 5.75 -9.87 3.20
C ARG A 25 5.35 -9.72 4.67
N ASP A 26 6.00 -8.84 5.42
CA ASP A 26 5.71 -8.60 6.84
C ASP A 26 5.11 -7.22 7.13
N GLU A 27 4.76 -6.44 6.10
CA GLU A 27 4.22 -5.09 6.28
C GLU A 27 2.90 -5.09 7.06
N PHE A 28 2.20 -6.22 7.12
CA PHE A 28 0.98 -6.39 7.94
C PHE A 28 1.27 -6.88 9.38
N THR A 29 2.46 -6.58 9.90
CA THR A 29 2.81 -6.84 11.30
C THR A 29 2.01 -5.93 12.25
N THR A 30 1.25 -6.53 13.16
CA THR A 30 0.43 -5.87 14.19
C THR A 30 1.29 -5.25 15.30
N PRO A 31 0.72 -4.41 16.19
CA PRO A 31 1.41 -4.00 17.41
C PRO A 31 1.91 -5.19 18.25
N GLU A 32 1.13 -6.27 18.31
CA GLU A 32 1.40 -7.50 19.05
C GLU A 32 2.54 -8.33 18.42
N GLY A 33 2.82 -8.14 17.13
CA GLY A 33 3.97 -8.70 16.42
C GLY A 33 3.67 -9.94 15.57
N ASP A 34 2.40 -10.34 15.48
CA ASP A 34 1.92 -11.28 14.48
C ASP A 34 1.65 -10.59 13.13
N VAL A 35 1.53 -11.38 12.06
CA VAL A 35 1.30 -10.88 10.70
C VAL A 35 -0.10 -11.26 10.25
N GLU A 36 -0.92 -10.26 9.97
CA GLU A 36 -2.29 -10.47 9.50
C GLU A 36 -2.34 -10.79 8.00
N PRO A 37 -3.24 -11.66 7.53
CA PRO A 37 -3.30 -12.08 6.13
C PRO A 37 -4.04 -11.09 5.21
N GLY A 38 -4.63 -10.02 5.76
CA GLY A 38 -5.48 -9.11 5.00
C GLY A 38 -5.56 -7.70 5.57
N VAL A 39 -5.79 -6.75 4.67
CA VAL A 39 -5.79 -5.30 4.94
C VAL A 39 -6.77 -4.90 6.05
N ALA A 40 -7.98 -5.47 6.06
CA ALA A 40 -9.00 -5.11 7.05
C ALA A 40 -8.63 -5.57 8.47
N ALA A 41 -8.13 -6.80 8.62
CA ALA A 41 -7.69 -7.34 9.90
C ALA A 41 -6.47 -6.55 10.42
N PHE A 42 -5.48 -6.33 9.56
CA PHE A 42 -4.32 -5.49 9.85
C PHE A 42 -4.72 -4.07 10.31
N ALA A 43 -5.56 -3.37 9.55
CA ALA A 43 -5.98 -2.02 9.91
C ALA A 43 -6.78 -1.95 11.22
N ASN A 44 -7.58 -2.98 11.52
CA ASN A 44 -8.31 -3.10 12.77
C ASN A 44 -7.38 -3.28 13.98
N ALA A 45 -6.23 -3.94 13.84
CA ALA A 45 -5.24 -4.09 14.92
C ALA A 45 -4.63 -2.73 15.36
N PHE A 46 -4.61 -1.74 14.48
CA PHE A 46 -4.11 -0.39 14.76
C PHE A 46 -5.20 0.60 15.19
N ARG A 47 -6.44 0.12 15.39
CA ARG A 47 -7.56 0.98 15.79
C ARG A 47 -7.37 1.50 17.23
N ALA A 48 -7.45 2.82 17.40
CA ALA A 48 -7.53 3.42 18.73
C ALA A 48 -8.85 3.00 19.42
N ALA A 49 -8.76 2.59 20.68
CA ALA A 49 -9.91 2.13 21.45
C ALA A 49 -11.03 3.19 21.49
N GLY A 50 -12.24 2.81 21.09
CA GLY A 50 -13.41 3.68 21.09
C GLY A 50 -13.48 4.71 19.95
N ALA A 51 -12.55 4.72 19.00
CA ALA A 51 -12.50 5.78 17.96
C ALA A 51 -13.51 5.59 16.81
N CYS A 52 -13.70 4.37 16.32
CA CYS A 52 -14.53 4.07 15.13
C CYS A 52 -15.10 2.64 15.18
N PRO A 53 -16.03 2.19 14.34
CA PRO A 53 -16.35 0.75 14.23
C PRO A 53 -15.19 -0.05 13.62
N ALA A 54 -15.15 -1.37 13.86
CA ALA A 54 -14.22 -2.24 13.15
C ALA A 54 -14.61 -2.32 11.66
N LEU A 55 -13.61 -2.40 10.78
CA LEU A 55 -13.80 -2.64 9.36
C LEU A 55 -14.34 -4.06 9.15
N GLY A 56 -15.35 -4.19 8.28
CA GLY A 56 -15.88 -5.48 7.85
C GLY A 56 -14.94 -6.22 6.89
N PRO A 57 -15.24 -7.49 6.58
CA PRO A 57 -14.49 -8.24 5.57
C PRO A 57 -14.75 -7.67 4.17
N GLY A 58 -13.67 -7.27 3.50
CA GLY A 58 -13.72 -6.78 2.12
C GLY A 58 -13.89 -5.26 2.02
N ILE A 59 -13.13 -4.65 1.10
CA ILE A 59 -13.32 -3.27 0.67
C ILE A 59 -14.07 -3.37 -0.67
N PRO A 60 -15.34 -2.91 -0.76
CA PRO A 60 -16.11 -3.03 -1.99
C PRO A 60 -15.49 -2.19 -3.10
N ASP A 61 -15.60 -2.65 -4.35
CA ASP A 61 -15.21 -1.85 -5.51
C ASP A 61 -16.20 -0.68 -5.67
N PRO A 62 -15.72 0.59 -5.62
CA PRO A 62 -16.59 1.74 -5.85
C PRO A 62 -17.29 1.71 -7.21
N CYS A 63 -16.73 1.04 -8.22
CA CYS A 63 -17.33 0.92 -9.55
C CYS A 63 -18.59 0.02 -9.55
N ASP A 64 -18.73 -0.89 -8.59
CA ASP A 64 -19.95 -1.70 -8.43
C ASP A 64 -21.09 -0.85 -7.87
N GLY A 65 -20.78 0.11 -7.00
CA GLY A 65 -21.75 1.07 -6.45
C GLY A 65 -22.12 2.19 -7.42
N PHE A 66 -21.23 2.53 -8.35
CA PHE A 66 -21.40 3.62 -9.31
C PHE A 66 -21.03 3.18 -10.75
N PRO A 67 -21.78 2.24 -11.35
CA PRO A 67 -21.42 1.65 -12.64
C PRO A 67 -21.32 2.68 -13.77
N GLY A 68 -22.12 3.75 -13.74
CA GLY A 68 -22.07 4.84 -14.73
C GLY A 68 -20.76 5.65 -14.70
N SER A 69 -19.96 5.54 -13.64
CA SER A 69 -18.66 6.20 -13.52
C SER A 69 -17.50 5.34 -14.02
N ARG A 70 -17.72 4.03 -14.22
CA ARG A 70 -16.66 3.05 -14.52
C ARG A 70 -15.87 3.43 -15.78
N GLU A 71 -16.57 3.64 -16.88
CA GLU A 71 -15.95 4.00 -18.17
C GLU A 71 -15.08 5.26 -18.04
N ARG A 72 -15.59 6.28 -17.35
CA ARG A 72 -14.85 7.52 -17.11
C ARG A 72 -13.63 7.32 -16.23
N ALA A 73 -13.75 6.52 -15.17
CA ALA A 73 -12.65 6.22 -14.26
C ALA A 73 -11.55 5.42 -14.98
N GLU A 74 -11.92 4.38 -15.72
CA GLU A 74 -11.00 3.56 -16.52
C GLU A 74 -10.31 4.41 -17.60
N ALA A 75 -11.04 5.25 -18.34
CA ALA A 75 -10.47 6.14 -19.35
C ALA A 75 -9.48 7.15 -18.75
N ALA A 76 -9.79 7.73 -17.59
CA ALA A 76 -8.90 8.66 -16.90
C ALA A 76 -7.62 7.96 -16.39
N CYS A 77 -7.76 6.77 -15.78
CA CYS A 77 -6.64 6.01 -15.24
C CYS A 77 -5.75 5.39 -16.33
N ALA A 78 -6.30 5.06 -17.50
CA ALA A 78 -5.56 4.48 -18.63
C ALA A 78 -4.39 5.37 -19.09
N VAL A 79 -4.46 6.68 -18.84
CA VAL A 79 -3.37 7.63 -19.13
C VAL A 79 -2.07 7.24 -18.42
N LEU A 80 -2.16 6.70 -17.19
CA LEU A 80 -0.98 6.26 -16.42
C LEU A 80 -0.26 5.07 -17.06
N MET A 81 -0.95 4.31 -17.91
CA MET A 81 -0.39 3.21 -18.70
C MET A 81 0.00 3.65 -20.11
N GLY A 82 -0.26 4.91 -20.45
CA GLY A 82 0.02 5.49 -21.74
C GLY A 82 1.49 5.86 -21.95
N PRO A 83 1.86 6.27 -23.17
CA PRO A 83 3.24 6.59 -23.55
C PRO A 83 3.85 7.74 -22.75
N ALA A 84 3.02 8.65 -22.21
CA ALA A 84 3.48 9.75 -21.37
C ALA A 84 4.15 9.27 -20.07
N PHE A 85 3.77 8.09 -19.57
CA PHE A 85 4.23 7.52 -18.31
C PHE A 85 5.06 6.23 -18.49
N GLN A 86 5.38 5.87 -19.73
CA GLN A 86 6.33 4.79 -19.97
C GLN A 86 7.67 5.16 -19.36
N VAL A 87 8.24 4.21 -18.60
CA VAL A 87 9.60 4.31 -18.09
C VAL A 87 10.50 4.53 -19.31
N ARG A 88 11.01 5.75 -19.45
CA ARG A 88 12.14 5.98 -20.35
C ARG A 88 13.24 5.09 -19.80
N THR A 89 13.62 4.09 -20.61
CA THR A 89 14.71 3.16 -20.34
C THR A 89 15.77 3.83 -19.48
N PRO A 90 16.20 3.24 -18.34
CA PRO A 90 17.24 3.84 -17.53
C PRO A 90 18.41 4.19 -18.45
N ARG A 91 18.90 5.43 -18.38
CA ARG A 91 20.21 5.76 -18.95
C ARG A 91 21.22 4.84 -18.25
N GLY A 92 21.61 3.76 -18.93
CA GLY A 92 22.71 2.89 -18.54
C GLY A 92 22.35 1.70 -17.65
N ALA A 93 21.70 0.69 -18.22
CA ALA A 93 21.97 -0.70 -17.88
C ALA A 93 22.53 -1.39 -19.13
N GLY A 94 23.73 -0.97 -19.53
CA GLY A 94 24.54 -1.63 -20.54
C GLY A 94 25.92 -1.88 -19.96
N GLY A 95 26.28 -3.16 -19.75
CA GLY A 95 27.62 -3.55 -19.31
C GLY A 95 27.70 -4.92 -18.64
N ASP A 96 27.61 -5.97 -19.47
CA ASP A 96 28.42 -7.20 -19.48
C ASP A 96 28.72 -8.00 -18.18
N ARG A 97 28.33 -9.29 -18.21
CA ARG A 97 28.72 -10.45 -17.38
C ARG A 97 28.52 -10.42 -15.86
#